data_AF-A0A918MHT0-F1
#
_entry.id   AF-A0A918MHT0-F1
#
_cell.length_a   1.000
_cell.length_b   1.000
_cell.length_c   1.000
_cell.angle_alpha   90.00
_cell.angle_beta   90.00
_cell.angle_gamma   90.00
#
_symmetry.space_group_name_H-M   'P 1'
#
loop_
_entity.id
_entity.type
_entity.pdbx_description
1 polymer ?
#
loop_
_entity_poly.entity_id
_entity_poly.type
_entity_poly.pdbx_seq_one_letter_code
_entity_poly.pdbx_strand_id
1 'polypeptide(L)'
;MRKLVFAVATLLLLSGCYKDDIKDLRNDISALKDRMAQYENLLEVLNKRLYIVDYETNNKGYIISMSDGSKLNVRNTSSFIEIGENGNWYIDGEDTGTPAQGDAGESGKAPEISIGENGNWIINGEDTGTSAAGQSGKDASEITAITMADGTMTFTFADGRTITINASAPQIQLPQPTDGFVIDKMQWFRLQPQIINDQEATYSWSVNGSEVSQAADLLYVFADAGDYQLKFAAKNGVDENSEIFTVTVNEQNYANKITQVFDYFPAPGQYTNKMPAATAEDNDETIREKVETALTNNRMISLGGYGGYVVMGFDHTIINKEGNDFVVLGNALPTWAEPGMVMVSYDANGNGKPDDEWYEIQGSEHLKETTIHNYEITYYRPETEPENASEPNYIRWTDNQGETGYVSKNSFHRQTYYPTWKADSITFKGTFLKSNVTDLSGQGTNWANPAYDYGYTDNWGNNDERGQIDISWAVDKDGESVTLEGIDFVKVYTANRNQGGWLGEVSTEISGFRDLNLE
;
A
#
# COMPACT_ATOMS: atom_id res chain seq x y z
N MET A 1 42.94 -72.03 -36.54
CA MET A 1 41.67 -71.96 -35.77
C MET A 1 41.79 -72.20 -34.25
N ARG A 2 42.87 -72.76 -33.70
CA ARG A 2 42.98 -73.01 -32.23
C ARG A 2 43.50 -71.86 -31.36
N LYS A 3 44.14 -70.82 -31.92
CA LYS A 3 44.65 -69.66 -31.15
C LYS A 3 43.67 -68.48 -31.07
N LEU A 4 42.67 -68.41 -31.94
CA LEU A 4 41.65 -67.34 -31.92
C LEU A 4 40.52 -67.60 -30.91
N VAL A 5 40.23 -68.87 -30.61
CA VAL A 5 39.13 -69.25 -29.70
C VAL A 5 39.50 -69.04 -28.22
N PHE A 6 40.79 -69.09 -27.88
CA PHE A 6 41.24 -68.88 -26.49
C PHE A 6 41.30 -67.40 -26.10
N ALA A 7 41.59 -66.48 -27.03
CA ALA A 7 41.64 -65.04 -26.74
C ALA A 7 40.24 -64.40 -26.58
N VAL A 8 39.22 -64.94 -27.26
CA VAL A 8 37.83 -64.45 -27.17
C VAL A 8 37.16 -64.95 -25.87
N ALA A 9 37.53 -66.13 -25.36
CA ALA A 9 37.00 -66.64 -24.08
C ALA A 9 37.54 -65.86 -22.86
N THR A 10 38.80 -65.43 -22.87
CA THR A 10 39.38 -64.65 -21.76
C THR A 10 38.90 -63.20 -21.73
N LEU A 11 38.55 -62.60 -22.89
CA LEU A 11 37.96 -61.25 -22.95
C LEU A 11 36.48 -61.23 -22.51
N LEU A 12 35.74 -62.33 -22.69
CA LEU A 12 34.35 -62.47 -22.24
C LEU A 12 34.24 -62.78 -20.73
N LEU A 13 35.23 -63.47 -20.14
CA LEU A 13 35.27 -63.73 -18.69
C LEU A 13 35.66 -62.50 -17.86
N LEU A 14 36.47 -61.58 -18.43
CA LEU A 14 36.87 -60.33 -17.77
C LEU A 14 35.87 -59.18 -17.94
N SER A 15 34.85 -59.29 -18.80
CA SER A 15 33.83 -58.25 -18.97
C SER A 15 32.54 -58.50 -18.18
N GLY A 16 32.33 -59.75 -17.72
CA GLY A 16 31.23 -60.12 -16.82
C GLY A 16 31.43 -59.60 -15.41
N CYS A 17 32.57 -59.90 -14.78
CA CYS A 17 32.83 -59.50 -13.39
C CYS A 17 32.86 -57.98 -13.20
N TYR A 18 33.49 -57.22 -14.12
CA TYR A 18 33.50 -55.76 -14.03
C TYR A 18 32.12 -55.13 -14.24
N LYS A 19 31.21 -55.78 -14.97
CA LYS A 19 29.84 -55.27 -15.15
C LYS A 19 29.02 -55.40 -13.88
N ASP A 20 29.19 -56.50 -13.16
CA ASP A 20 28.52 -56.74 -11.89
C ASP A 20 29.11 -55.81 -10.81
N ASP A 21 30.44 -55.67 -10.74
CA ASP A 21 31.10 -54.73 -9.82
C ASP A 21 30.68 -53.26 -10.09
N ILE A 22 30.55 -52.86 -11.36
CA ILE A 22 30.08 -51.50 -11.74
C ILE A 22 28.59 -51.31 -11.39
N LYS A 23 27.78 -52.37 -11.48
CA LYS A 23 26.36 -52.32 -11.12
C LYS A 23 26.20 -52.21 -9.61
N ASP A 24 26.97 -52.96 -8.84
CA ASP A 24 26.96 -52.90 -7.38
C ASP A 24 27.46 -51.54 -6.89
N LEU A 25 28.53 -50.99 -7.48
CA LEU A 25 28.98 -49.61 -7.19
C LEU A 25 27.93 -48.56 -7.53
N ARG A 26 27.16 -48.71 -8.61
CA ARG A 26 26.05 -47.80 -8.94
C ARG A 26 24.91 -47.89 -7.94
N ASN A 27 24.59 -49.09 -7.47
CA ASN A 27 23.57 -49.30 -6.44
C ASN A 27 24.02 -48.68 -5.11
N ASP A 28 25.29 -48.87 -4.73
CA ASP A 28 25.87 -48.27 -3.52
C ASP A 28 25.89 -46.74 -3.61
N ILE A 29 26.24 -46.17 -4.77
CA ILE A 29 26.17 -44.71 -5.01
C ILE A 29 24.73 -44.21 -4.92
N SER A 30 23.75 -44.97 -5.45
CA SER A 30 22.33 -44.60 -5.33
C SER A 30 21.89 -44.62 -3.86
N ALA A 31 22.22 -45.68 -3.13
CA ALA A 31 21.90 -45.79 -1.71
C ALA A 31 22.59 -44.71 -0.85
N LEU A 32 23.81 -44.31 -1.21
CA LEU A 32 24.50 -43.19 -0.57
C LEU A 32 23.84 -41.85 -0.87
N LYS A 33 23.38 -41.61 -2.11
CA LYS A 33 22.64 -40.41 -2.47
C LYS A 33 21.30 -40.33 -1.73
N ASP A 34 20.60 -41.45 -1.62
CA ASP A 34 19.34 -41.52 -0.88
C ASP A 34 19.57 -41.25 0.62
N ARG A 35 20.66 -41.78 1.20
CA ARG A 35 21.05 -41.46 2.58
C ARG A 35 21.49 -40.00 2.76
N MET A 36 22.19 -39.41 1.79
CA MET A 36 22.56 -37.99 1.83
C MET A 36 21.31 -37.11 1.79
N ALA A 37 20.35 -37.39 0.91
CA ALA A 37 19.08 -36.67 0.86
C ALA A 37 18.29 -36.81 2.17
N GLN A 38 18.31 -38.00 2.78
CA GLN A 38 17.72 -38.21 4.12
C GLN A 38 18.44 -37.39 5.19
N TYR A 39 19.78 -37.32 5.18
CA TYR A 39 20.52 -36.51 6.15
C TYR A 39 20.38 -35.01 5.92
N GLU A 40 20.29 -34.56 4.66
CA GLU A 40 19.99 -33.16 4.32
C GLU A 40 18.59 -32.77 4.80
N ASN A 41 17.59 -33.63 4.59
CA ASN A 41 16.25 -33.44 5.12
C ASN A 41 16.24 -33.45 6.67
N LEU A 42 16.97 -34.38 7.30
CA LEU A 42 17.09 -34.43 8.77
C LEU A 42 17.78 -33.17 9.32
N LEU A 43 18.80 -32.66 8.61
CA LEU A 43 19.51 -31.43 8.96
C LEU A 43 18.64 -30.20 8.74
N GLU A 44 17.81 -30.17 7.71
CA GLU A 44 16.82 -29.12 7.45
C GLU A 44 15.75 -29.10 8.55
N VAL A 45 15.22 -30.26 8.94
CA VAL A 45 14.25 -30.42 10.03
C VAL A 45 14.86 -30.04 11.39
N LEU A 46 16.12 -30.41 11.64
CA LEU A 46 16.83 -30.04 12.88
C LEU A 46 17.23 -28.54 12.92
N ASN A 47 17.51 -27.92 11.76
CA ASN A 47 17.79 -26.49 11.67
C ASN A 47 16.51 -25.64 11.79
N LYS A 48 15.35 -26.15 11.37
CA LYS A 48 14.02 -25.54 11.59
C LYS A 48 13.49 -25.74 13.02
N ARG A 49 14.35 -25.60 14.05
CA ARG A 49 13.97 -25.75 15.47
C ARG A 49 12.57 -25.14 15.70
N LEU A 50 11.56 -25.95 15.99
CA LEU A 50 10.24 -25.42 16.34
C LEU A 50 10.38 -24.68 17.68
N TYR A 51 10.02 -23.40 17.69
CA TYR A 51 9.91 -22.59 18.90
C TYR A 51 8.54 -21.94 18.98
N ILE A 52 8.14 -21.53 20.18
CA ILE A 52 6.89 -20.82 20.43
C ILE A 52 7.10 -19.35 20.08
N VAL A 53 6.14 -18.79 19.35
CA VAL A 53 6.11 -17.38 18.94
C VAL A 53 4.92 -16.64 19.55
N ASP A 54 3.85 -17.34 19.90
CA ASP A 54 2.68 -16.78 20.57
C ASP A 54 1.96 -17.84 21.43
N TYR A 55 1.20 -17.38 22.43
CA TYR A 55 0.26 -18.22 23.16
C TYR A 55 -0.98 -17.42 23.62
N GLU A 56 -2.15 -18.03 23.44
CA GLU A 56 -3.42 -17.48 23.91
C GLU A 56 -4.00 -18.37 25.02
N THR A 57 -4.70 -17.74 25.98
CA THR A 57 -5.46 -18.45 27.02
C THR A 57 -6.95 -18.25 26.78
N ASN A 58 -7.74 -19.32 26.86
CA ASN A 58 -9.20 -19.26 26.82
C ASN A 58 -9.83 -20.15 27.91
N ASN A 59 -11.16 -20.08 28.06
CA ASN A 59 -11.90 -20.83 29.09
C ASN A 59 -11.78 -22.36 28.98
N LYS A 60 -11.22 -22.90 27.88
CA LYS A 60 -11.06 -24.32 27.60
C LYS A 60 -9.58 -24.78 27.59
N GLY A 61 -8.61 -23.87 27.71
CA GLY A 61 -7.18 -24.19 27.69
C GLY A 61 -6.30 -23.12 27.02
N TYR A 62 -5.21 -23.56 26.38
CA TYR A 62 -4.22 -22.73 25.71
C TYR A 62 -4.15 -23.02 24.21
N ILE A 63 -3.88 -22.01 23.40
CA ILE A 63 -3.51 -22.16 21.99
C ILE A 63 -2.07 -21.69 21.87
N ILE A 64 -1.15 -22.56 21.47
CA ILE A 64 0.28 -22.25 21.33
C ILE A 64 0.60 -22.15 19.84
N SER A 65 1.07 -21.00 19.38
CA SER A 65 1.54 -20.81 18.00
C SER A 65 3.03 -21.14 17.91
N MET A 66 3.40 -21.97 16.95
CA MET A 66 4.77 -22.40 16.69
C MET A 66 5.37 -21.63 15.51
N SER A 67 6.70 -21.60 15.43
CA SER A 67 7.48 -20.91 14.40
C SER A 67 7.27 -21.41 12.97
N ASP A 68 6.68 -22.59 12.79
CA ASP A 68 6.30 -23.14 11.48
C ASP A 68 4.84 -22.81 11.10
N GLY A 69 4.15 -22.00 11.91
CA GLY A 69 2.75 -21.64 11.75
C GLY A 69 1.77 -22.68 12.29
N SER A 70 2.24 -23.83 12.82
CA SER A 70 1.35 -24.79 13.45
C SER A 70 0.82 -24.24 14.79
N LYS A 71 -0.44 -24.55 15.09
CA LYS A 71 -1.09 -24.20 16.35
C LYS A 71 -1.38 -25.46 17.16
N LEU A 72 -0.93 -25.50 18.41
CA LEU A 72 -1.18 -26.57 19.35
C LEU A 72 -2.26 -26.14 20.35
N ASN A 73 -3.41 -26.80 20.29
CA ASN A 73 -4.49 -26.61 21.25
C ASN A 73 -4.26 -27.53 22.47
N VAL A 74 -3.96 -26.93 23.62
CA VAL A 74 -3.75 -27.65 24.88
C VAL A 74 -4.96 -27.41 25.78
N ARG A 75 -5.84 -28.40 25.92
CA ARG A 75 -7.03 -28.30 26.78
C ARG A 75 -6.65 -28.45 28.25
N ASN A 76 -7.35 -27.74 29.14
CA ASN A 76 -7.17 -27.83 30.60
C ASN A 76 -8.30 -28.59 31.32
N THR A 77 -9.02 -29.47 30.61
CA THR A 77 -10.13 -30.25 31.20
C THR A 77 -10.11 -31.68 30.68
N SER A 78 -10.53 -32.63 31.52
CA SER A 78 -11.00 -33.94 31.05
C SER A 78 -12.29 -33.74 30.22
N SER A 79 -12.59 -34.69 29.33
CA SER A 79 -13.82 -34.64 28.54
C SER A 79 -15.03 -34.53 29.48
N PHE A 80 -15.92 -33.57 29.21
CA PHE A 80 -17.03 -33.21 30.08
C PHE A 80 -18.36 -33.63 29.44
N ILE A 81 -19.19 -34.32 30.22
CA ILE A 81 -20.53 -34.76 29.82
C ILE A 81 -21.55 -33.86 30.48
N GLU A 82 -22.42 -33.24 29.69
CA GLU A 82 -23.54 -32.41 30.17
C GLU A 82 -24.86 -32.80 29.52
N ILE A 83 -25.96 -32.32 30.11
CA ILE A 83 -27.29 -32.44 29.50
C ILE A 83 -27.55 -31.12 28.78
N GLY A 84 -27.63 -31.16 27.46
CA GLY A 84 -27.95 -29.99 26.65
C GLY A 84 -29.37 -29.51 26.89
N GLU A 85 -29.66 -28.26 26.53
CA GLU A 85 -30.99 -27.66 26.69
C GLU A 85 -32.10 -28.44 25.94
N ASN A 86 -31.72 -29.20 24.91
CA ASN A 86 -32.61 -30.08 24.14
C ASN A 86 -32.90 -31.42 24.85
N GLY A 87 -32.32 -31.66 26.03
CA GLY A 87 -32.51 -32.88 26.82
C GLY A 87 -31.65 -34.07 26.40
N ASN A 88 -30.72 -33.90 25.45
CA ASN A 88 -29.76 -34.94 25.06
C ASN A 88 -28.47 -34.86 25.88
N TRP A 89 -27.74 -35.97 25.92
CA TRP A 89 -26.35 -35.98 26.39
C TRP A 89 -25.45 -35.26 25.38
N TYR A 90 -24.60 -34.37 25.87
CA TYR A 90 -23.54 -33.70 25.13
C TYR A 90 -22.20 -34.19 25.65
N ILE A 91 -21.27 -34.48 24.73
CA ILE A 91 -19.89 -34.83 25.06
C ILE A 91 -19.00 -33.77 24.42
N ASP A 92 -18.24 -33.04 25.23
CA ASP A 92 -17.35 -31.96 24.78
C ASP A 92 -18.04 -30.86 23.94
N GLY A 93 -19.35 -30.65 24.17
CA GLY A 93 -20.17 -29.66 23.46
C GLY A 93 -20.79 -30.14 22.14
N GLU A 94 -20.59 -31.39 21.76
CA GLU A 94 -21.29 -32.02 20.63
C GLU A 94 -22.49 -32.84 21.12
N ASP A 95 -23.65 -32.64 20.48
CA ASP A 95 -24.88 -33.38 20.77
C ASP A 95 -24.74 -34.84 20.33
N THR A 96 -24.89 -35.78 21.25
CA THR A 96 -24.82 -37.22 20.93
C THR A 96 -26.08 -37.75 20.25
N GLY A 97 -27.15 -36.96 20.18
CA GLY A 97 -28.48 -37.38 19.72
C GLY A 97 -29.20 -38.33 20.68
N THR A 98 -28.60 -38.62 21.84
CA THR A 98 -29.10 -39.58 22.82
C THR A 98 -29.80 -38.86 23.98
N PRO A 99 -31.09 -39.09 24.24
CA PRO A 99 -31.81 -38.44 25.33
C PRO A 99 -31.22 -38.77 26.71
N ALA A 100 -31.08 -37.75 27.56
CA ALA A 100 -30.54 -37.88 28.91
C ALA A 100 -31.56 -38.32 29.97
N GLN A 101 -32.84 -38.35 29.60
CA GLN A 101 -33.93 -38.77 30.46
C GLN A 101 -34.78 -39.85 29.76
N GLY A 102 -35.14 -40.91 30.48
CA GLY A 102 -36.04 -41.95 29.97
C GLY A 102 -37.50 -41.47 29.87
N ASP A 103 -38.29 -42.13 29.03
CA ASP A 103 -39.72 -41.83 28.82
C ASP A 103 -40.50 -41.81 30.14
N ALA A 104 -41.41 -40.84 30.30
CA ALA A 104 -42.19 -40.67 31.52
C ALA A 104 -43.23 -41.80 31.69
N GLY A 105 -42.97 -42.74 32.61
CA GLY A 105 -43.89 -43.82 33.00
C GLY A 105 -43.40 -44.59 34.24
N GLU A 106 -44.32 -45.25 34.95
CA GLU A 106 -44.07 -45.88 36.26
C GLU A 106 -42.89 -46.88 36.19
N SER A 107 -41.76 -46.47 36.79
CA SER A 107 -40.45 -47.15 36.79
C SER A 107 -39.61 -46.97 35.52
N GLY A 108 -39.40 -45.72 35.07
CA GLY A 108 -38.35 -45.40 34.11
C GLY A 108 -36.97 -45.85 34.61
N LYS A 109 -36.32 -46.77 33.89
CA LYS A 109 -34.93 -47.15 34.17
C LYS A 109 -34.04 -45.94 33.92
N ALA A 110 -33.19 -45.61 34.90
CA ALA A 110 -32.09 -44.67 34.66
C ALA A 110 -31.22 -45.21 33.51
N PRO A 111 -30.76 -44.36 32.58
CA PRO A 111 -29.88 -44.80 31.52
C PRO A 111 -28.63 -45.47 32.10
N GLU A 112 -28.28 -46.65 31.59
CA GLU A 112 -27.08 -47.37 32.00
C GLU A 112 -25.90 -46.88 31.16
N ILE A 113 -24.93 -46.24 31.83
CA ILE A 113 -23.69 -45.78 31.21
C ILE A 113 -22.57 -46.73 31.64
N SER A 114 -21.84 -47.26 30.66
CA SER A 114 -20.69 -48.14 30.90
C SER A 114 -19.61 -47.95 29.85
N ILE A 115 -18.43 -48.54 30.08
CA ILE A 115 -17.34 -48.57 29.11
C ILE A 115 -17.36 -49.94 28.44
N GLY A 116 -17.46 -49.97 27.12
CA GLY A 116 -17.50 -51.20 26.33
C GLY A 116 -16.13 -51.88 26.27
N GLU A 117 -16.08 -53.16 25.90
CA GLU A 117 -14.81 -53.91 25.77
C GLU A 117 -13.85 -53.30 24.73
N ASN A 118 -14.37 -52.48 23.81
CA ASN A 118 -13.60 -51.74 22.81
C ASN A 118 -13.13 -50.35 23.28
N GLY A 119 -13.46 -49.95 24.52
CA GLY A 119 -13.04 -48.68 25.10
C GLY A 119 -13.93 -47.48 24.77
N ASN A 120 -15.07 -47.69 24.10
CA ASN A 120 -16.04 -46.62 23.82
C ASN A 120 -17.08 -46.45 24.95
N TRP A 121 -17.72 -45.29 24.98
CA TRP A 121 -18.90 -45.05 25.81
C TRP A 121 -20.05 -45.91 25.31
N ILE A 122 -20.67 -46.65 26.23
CA ILE A 122 -21.90 -47.41 25.99
C ILE A 122 -23.02 -46.73 26.76
N ILE A 123 -24.07 -46.32 26.05
CA ILE A 123 -25.27 -45.75 26.66
C ILE A 123 -26.44 -46.68 26.35
N ASN A 124 -27.08 -47.21 27.38
CA ASN A 124 -28.20 -48.16 27.26
C ASN A 124 -27.90 -49.44 26.45
N GLY A 125 -26.64 -49.87 26.44
CA GLY A 125 -26.18 -51.06 25.72
C GLY A 125 -25.82 -50.81 24.24
N GLU A 126 -25.96 -49.57 23.74
CA GLU A 126 -25.49 -49.19 22.41
C GLU A 126 -24.14 -48.47 22.49
N ASP A 127 -23.23 -48.85 21.60
CA ASP A 127 -21.91 -48.24 21.45
C ASP A 127 -22.06 -46.93 20.67
N THR A 128 -21.64 -45.82 21.29
CA THR A 128 -21.77 -44.50 20.67
C THR A 128 -20.74 -44.26 19.55
N GLY A 129 -19.74 -45.15 19.40
CA GLY A 129 -18.58 -44.92 18.54
C GLY A 129 -17.60 -43.89 19.09
N THR A 130 -17.89 -43.32 20.26
CA THR A 130 -17.07 -42.31 20.93
C THR A 130 -16.21 -42.99 22.00
N SER A 131 -14.89 -42.85 21.89
CA SER A 131 -13.96 -43.41 22.89
C SER A 131 -14.24 -42.86 24.29
N ALA A 132 -14.38 -43.74 25.29
CA ALA A 132 -14.56 -43.39 26.71
C ALA A 132 -13.27 -43.03 27.44
N ALA A 133 -12.14 -43.42 26.86
CA ALA A 133 -10.84 -42.93 27.24
C ALA A 133 -10.35 -41.96 26.16
N GLY A 134 -9.64 -40.89 26.54
CA GLY A 134 -8.74 -40.22 25.61
C GLY A 134 -7.75 -41.24 25.00
N GLN A 135 -7.17 -40.96 23.84
CA GLN A 135 -6.13 -41.82 23.25
C GLN A 135 -5.12 -42.22 24.32
N SER A 136 -4.80 -43.52 24.43
CA SER A 136 -3.97 -44.10 25.49
C SER A 136 -2.73 -43.27 25.82
N GLY A 137 -2.86 -42.48 26.89
CA GLY A 137 -1.86 -41.68 27.56
C GLY A 137 -2.37 -41.47 28.99
N LYS A 138 -1.47 -41.36 29.98
CA LYS A 138 -1.89 -40.94 31.32
C LYS A 138 -2.59 -39.59 31.19
N ASP A 139 -3.69 -39.37 31.92
CA ASP A 139 -4.32 -38.05 32.04
C ASP A 139 -3.21 -36.99 32.17
N ALA A 140 -3.21 -36.03 31.23
CA ALA A 140 -2.32 -34.90 31.37
C ALA A 140 -2.81 -34.14 32.59
N SER A 141 -1.96 -33.99 33.61
CA SER A 141 -2.27 -33.15 34.76
C SER A 141 -2.59 -31.73 34.28
N GLU A 142 -3.46 -31.01 34.96
CA GLU A 142 -3.77 -29.63 34.60
C GLU A 142 -2.51 -28.77 34.56
N ILE A 143 -2.40 -27.85 33.60
CA ILE A 143 -1.32 -26.86 33.59
C ILE A 143 -1.64 -25.83 34.67
N THR A 144 -0.78 -25.75 35.68
CA THR A 144 -0.94 -24.87 36.85
C THR A 144 -0.15 -23.57 36.74
N ALA A 145 0.90 -23.56 35.92
CA ALA A 145 1.67 -22.36 35.62
C ALA A 145 2.33 -22.47 34.24
N ILE A 146 2.47 -21.33 33.57
CA ILE A 146 3.37 -21.15 32.44
C ILE A 146 4.36 -20.06 32.84
N THR A 147 5.66 -20.37 32.81
CA THR A 147 6.72 -19.43 33.16
C THR A 147 7.73 -19.32 32.05
N MET A 148 8.17 -18.09 31.78
CA MET A 148 9.24 -17.79 30.84
C MET A 148 10.54 -17.50 31.59
N ALA A 149 11.61 -18.22 31.24
CA ALA A 149 12.96 -17.95 31.75
C ALA A 149 14.01 -18.37 30.70
N ASP A 150 15.01 -17.52 30.46
CA ASP A 150 16.17 -17.78 29.60
C ASP A 150 15.80 -18.36 28.20
N GLY A 151 14.77 -17.81 27.55
CA GLY A 151 14.30 -18.26 26.22
C GLY A 151 13.58 -19.61 26.22
N THR A 152 13.17 -20.09 27.39
CA THR A 152 12.46 -21.35 27.58
C THR A 152 11.12 -21.10 28.24
N MET A 153 10.04 -21.50 27.56
CA MET A 153 8.71 -21.57 28.12
C MET A 153 8.54 -22.88 28.87
N THR A 154 8.25 -22.80 30.16
CA THR A 154 8.03 -23.96 31.02
C THR A 154 6.56 -24.06 31.39
N PHE A 155 5.94 -25.18 31.03
CA PHE A 155 4.60 -25.57 31.44
C PHE A 155 4.71 -26.45 32.68
N THR A 156 4.16 -26.00 33.81
CA THR A 156 4.14 -26.77 35.06
C THR A 156 2.78 -27.44 35.23
N PHE A 157 2.80 -28.74 35.42
CA PHE A 157 1.63 -29.59 35.58
C PHE A 157 1.29 -29.77 37.05
N ALA A 158 0.01 -30.03 37.38
CA ALA A 158 -0.48 -30.18 38.76
C ALA A 158 0.20 -31.33 39.53
N ASP A 159 0.73 -32.33 38.83
CA ASP A 159 1.52 -33.42 39.43
C ASP A 159 3.02 -33.09 39.58
N GLY A 160 3.42 -31.85 39.31
CA GLY A 160 4.79 -31.36 39.42
C GLY A 160 5.68 -31.68 38.20
N ARG A 161 5.15 -32.36 37.15
CA ARG A 161 5.89 -32.48 35.88
C ARG A 161 6.06 -31.10 35.24
N THR A 162 7.10 -30.96 34.42
CA THR A 162 7.32 -29.77 33.59
C THR A 162 7.61 -30.15 32.14
N ILE A 163 7.04 -29.43 31.19
CA ILE A 163 7.43 -29.48 29.78
C ILE A 163 8.09 -28.13 29.44
N THR A 164 9.21 -28.17 28.74
CA THR A 164 9.96 -26.98 28.34
C THR A 164 10.04 -26.89 26.83
N ILE A 165 9.68 -25.76 26.26
CA ILE A 165 9.78 -25.50 24.82
C ILE A 165 10.56 -24.20 24.63
N ASN A 166 11.44 -24.15 23.64
CA ASN A 166 12.13 -22.90 23.30
C ASN A 166 11.09 -21.88 22.84
N ALA A 167 11.17 -20.67 23.37
CA ALA A 167 10.29 -19.57 23.02
C ALA A 167 11.17 -18.34 22.81
N SER A 168 10.97 -17.67 21.68
CA SER A 168 11.89 -16.62 21.23
C SER A 168 11.13 -15.32 21.05
N ALA A 169 11.58 -14.29 21.77
CA ALA A 169 11.16 -12.92 21.51
C ALA A 169 11.64 -12.47 20.12
N PRO A 170 11.04 -11.42 19.54
CA PRO A 170 11.50 -10.87 18.28
C PRO A 170 12.96 -10.42 18.40
N GLN A 171 13.82 -10.79 17.46
CA GLN A 171 15.20 -10.29 17.42
C GLN A 171 15.29 -9.22 16.34
N ILE A 172 15.74 -8.03 16.73
CA ILE A 172 15.81 -6.86 15.86
C ILE A 172 17.25 -6.70 15.37
N GLN A 173 17.41 -6.54 14.06
CA GLN A 173 18.67 -6.11 13.46
C GLN A 173 18.40 -4.90 12.56
N LEU A 174 19.00 -3.77 12.91
CA LEU A 174 18.91 -2.55 12.12
C LEU A 174 20.03 -2.52 11.06
N PRO A 175 19.73 -2.22 9.79
CA PRO A 175 20.74 -1.98 8.78
C PRO A 175 21.45 -0.65 9.04
N GLN A 176 22.44 -0.65 9.94
CA GLN A 176 23.15 0.57 10.32
C GLN A 176 24.19 0.97 9.25
N PRO A 177 24.11 2.19 8.70
CA PRO A 177 25.14 2.70 7.78
C PRO A 177 26.48 2.91 8.50
N THR A 178 27.58 2.88 7.74
CA THR A 178 28.94 3.10 8.26
C THR A 178 29.08 4.41 9.04
N ASP A 179 28.40 5.47 8.58
CA ASP A 179 28.46 6.81 9.17
C ASP A 179 27.34 7.07 10.19
N GLY A 180 26.57 6.03 10.55
CA GLY A 180 25.35 6.15 11.34
C GLY A 180 24.15 6.62 10.51
N PHE A 181 23.04 6.91 11.19
CA PHE A 181 21.84 7.40 10.54
C PHE A 181 21.92 8.93 10.43
N VAL A 182 22.31 9.41 9.25
CA VAL A 182 22.45 10.84 8.95
C VAL A 182 21.59 11.17 7.73
N ILE A 183 20.76 12.21 7.85
CA ILE A 183 19.90 12.70 6.77
C ILE A 183 19.79 14.23 6.86
N ASP A 184 19.38 14.91 5.79
CA ASP A 184 19.03 16.33 5.85
C ASP A 184 17.57 16.49 6.31
N LYS A 185 17.23 17.63 6.94
CA LYS A 185 15.83 17.93 7.29
C LYS A 185 14.94 17.94 6.03
N MET A 186 13.63 17.73 6.16
CA MET A 186 12.68 17.73 5.03
C MET A 186 13.04 16.72 3.93
N GLN A 187 13.66 15.61 4.32
CA GLN A 187 13.87 14.43 3.49
C GLN A 187 13.31 13.21 4.19
N TRP A 188 12.81 12.26 3.42
CA TRP A 188 12.29 11.00 3.91
C TRP A 188 13.39 10.10 4.50
N PHE A 189 13.32 9.88 5.81
CA PHE A 189 14.03 8.82 6.50
C PHE A 189 13.31 7.49 6.30
N ARG A 190 14.02 6.50 5.77
CA ARG A 190 13.51 5.15 5.49
C ARG A 190 14.34 4.12 6.25
N LEU A 191 13.67 3.25 6.99
CA LEU A 191 14.33 2.16 7.70
C LEU A 191 13.49 0.89 7.68
N GLN A 192 14.08 -0.20 7.21
CA GLN A 192 13.49 -1.53 7.19
C GLN A 192 14.28 -2.47 8.11
N PRO A 193 13.85 -2.67 9.36
CA PRO A 193 14.48 -3.62 10.28
C PRO A 193 14.42 -5.05 9.74
N GLN A 194 15.46 -5.84 10.00
CA GLN A 194 15.39 -7.29 9.86
C GLN A 194 14.94 -7.87 11.20
N ILE A 195 13.82 -8.60 11.19
CA ILE A 195 13.19 -9.12 12.41
C ILE A 195 13.11 -10.64 12.31
N ILE A 196 13.59 -11.33 13.35
CA ILE A 196 13.54 -12.79 13.47
C ILE A 196 12.54 -13.13 14.57
N ASN A 197 11.74 -14.19 14.40
CA ASN A 197 10.66 -14.61 15.31
C ASN A 197 9.50 -13.60 15.41
N ASP A 198 9.16 -12.96 14.29
CA ASP A 198 8.17 -11.88 14.15
C ASP A 198 6.75 -12.38 13.85
N GLN A 199 6.52 -13.69 13.92
CA GLN A 199 5.19 -14.27 13.67
C GLN A 199 4.19 -13.71 14.69
N GLU A 200 3.07 -13.18 14.18
CA GLU A 200 2.03 -12.52 14.99
C GLU A 200 2.57 -11.34 15.84
N ALA A 201 3.73 -10.77 15.47
CA ALA A 201 4.30 -9.63 16.17
C ALA A 201 3.58 -8.31 15.86
N THR A 202 3.63 -7.43 16.85
CA THR A 202 3.21 -6.02 16.79
C THR A 202 4.42 -5.13 16.90
N TYR A 203 4.35 -3.93 16.31
CA TYR A 203 5.47 -3.01 16.20
C TYR A 203 5.13 -1.63 16.75
N SER A 204 6.15 -0.91 17.21
CA SER A 204 6.03 0.52 17.52
C SER A 204 7.34 1.25 17.21
N TRP A 205 7.20 2.43 16.61
CA TRP A 205 8.26 3.40 16.39
C TRP A 205 7.99 4.63 17.23
N SER A 206 9.01 5.15 17.90
CA SER A 206 8.92 6.44 18.58
C SER A 206 10.10 7.34 18.28
N VAL A 207 9.83 8.64 18.19
CA VAL A 207 10.80 9.72 18.04
C VAL A 207 10.76 10.56 19.31
N ASN A 208 11.89 10.65 20.01
CA ASN A 208 12.03 11.34 21.30
C ASN A 208 10.97 10.90 22.34
N GLY A 209 10.59 9.61 22.29
CA GLY A 209 9.61 9.00 23.20
C GLY A 209 8.14 9.16 22.80
N SER A 210 7.83 9.86 21.70
CA SER A 210 6.46 9.94 21.16
C SER A 210 6.28 8.92 20.04
N GLU A 211 5.22 8.11 20.10
CA GLU A 211 4.92 7.11 19.05
C GLU A 211 4.57 7.80 17.73
N VAL A 212 5.16 7.33 16.63
CA VAL A 212 4.97 7.89 15.27
C VAL A 212 4.47 6.85 14.25
N SER A 213 4.64 5.55 14.53
CA SER A 213 4.18 4.49 13.62
C SER A 213 4.06 3.15 14.32
N GLN A 214 3.17 2.29 13.82
CA GLN A 214 3.01 0.89 14.22
C GLN A 214 3.35 -0.09 13.07
N ALA A 215 3.88 0.42 11.97
CA ALA A 215 4.34 -0.41 10.85
C ALA A 215 5.69 -1.07 11.18
N ALA A 216 5.99 -2.19 10.51
CA ALA A 216 7.29 -2.85 10.62
C ALA A 216 8.42 -1.95 10.08
N ASP A 217 8.16 -1.29 8.94
CA ASP A 217 9.06 -0.33 8.32
C ASP A 217 8.74 1.10 8.77
N LEU A 218 9.75 1.96 8.84
CA LEU A 218 9.59 3.39 9.10
C LEU A 218 9.79 4.19 7.82
N LEU A 219 8.80 5.03 7.51
CA LEU A 219 8.90 6.16 6.59
C LEU A 219 8.52 7.41 7.39
N TYR A 220 9.47 8.34 7.57
CA TYR A 220 9.29 9.51 8.43
C TYR A 220 10.05 10.72 7.89
N VAL A 221 9.52 11.93 8.09
CA VAL A 221 10.18 13.17 7.67
C VAL A 221 10.43 14.08 8.88
N PHE A 222 11.65 14.61 9.00
CA PHE A 222 12.01 15.52 10.10
C PHE A 222 11.94 16.97 9.64
N ALA A 223 11.11 17.79 10.29
CA ALA A 223 10.97 19.21 9.93
C ALA A 223 12.20 20.04 10.29
N ASP A 224 12.82 19.75 11.43
CA ASP A 224 13.90 20.53 12.00
C ASP A 224 15.21 19.74 12.08
N ALA A 225 16.33 20.43 11.90
CA ALA A 225 17.65 19.87 12.13
C ALA A 225 17.88 19.58 13.63
N GLY A 226 18.63 18.52 13.92
CA GLY A 226 18.93 18.10 15.29
C GLY A 226 19.21 16.62 15.42
N ASP A 227 19.54 16.20 16.64
CA ASP A 227 19.69 14.79 16.97
C ASP A 227 18.40 14.26 17.58
N TYR A 228 17.85 13.20 16.97
CA TYR A 228 16.61 12.56 17.38
C TYR A 228 16.90 11.17 17.90
N GLN A 229 16.35 10.83 19.07
CA GLN A 229 16.41 9.48 19.60
C GLN A 229 15.22 8.68 19.05
N LEU A 230 15.50 7.65 18.26
CA LEU A 230 14.50 6.72 17.75
C LEU A 230 14.52 5.44 18.56
N LYS A 231 13.33 4.90 18.85
CA LYS A 231 13.16 3.55 19.39
C LYS A 231 12.25 2.76 18.47
N PHE A 232 12.73 1.59 18.03
CA PHE A 232 11.89 0.56 17.41
C PHE A 232 11.66 -0.57 18.42
N ALA A 233 10.43 -0.99 18.61
CA ALA A 233 10.09 -2.15 19.42
C ALA A 233 9.25 -3.15 18.62
N ALA A 234 9.53 -4.44 18.82
CA ALA A 234 8.79 -5.56 18.26
C ALA A 234 8.39 -6.49 19.39
N LYS A 235 7.11 -6.86 19.41
CA LYS A 235 6.51 -7.67 20.48
C LYS A 235 5.67 -8.80 19.90
N ASN A 236 5.94 -10.03 20.34
CA ASN A 236 5.06 -11.18 20.09
C ASN A 236 4.43 -11.64 21.42
N GLY A 237 3.77 -12.80 21.44
CA GLY A 237 3.16 -13.33 22.67
C GLY A 237 4.15 -13.72 23.76
N VAL A 238 5.43 -13.86 23.41
CA VAL A 238 6.49 -14.28 24.33
C VAL A 238 7.05 -13.08 25.09
N ASP A 239 7.58 -12.08 24.39
CA ASP A 239 8.16 -10.86 25.00
C ASP A 239 8.28 -9.70 23.98
N GLU A 240 8.70 -8.53 24.46
CA GLU A 240 9.07 -7.36 23.66
C GLU A 240 10.59 -7.16 23.66
N ASN A 241 11.17 -6.92 22.48
CA ASN A 241 12.52 -6.38 22.35
C ASN A 241 12.47 -5.01 21.67
N SER A 242 13.48 -4.18 21.94
CA SER A 242 13.59 -2.86 21.33
C SER A 242 15.02 -2.43 21.09
N GLU A 243 15.24 -1.67 20.03
CA GLU A 243 16.51 -1.02 19.70
C GLU A 243 16.35 0.50 19.78
N ILE A 244 17.34 1.18 20.36
CA ILE A 244 17.39 2.64 20.47
C ILE A 244 18.63 3.13 19.73
N PHE A 245 18.45 4.11 18.85
CA PHE A 245 19.52 4.71 18.07
C PHE A 245 19.28 6.21 17.85
N THR A 246 20.31 6.91 17.41
CA THR A 246 20.22 8.35 17.09
C THR A 246 20.19 8.53 15.58
N VAL A 247 19.28 9.39 15.12
CA VAL A 247 19.30 9.96 13.76
C VAL A 247 19.77 11.41 13.88
N THR A 248 20.85 11.74 13.19
CA THR A 248 21.33 13.11 13.07
C THR A 248 20.74 13.74 11.81
N VAL A 249 19.94 14.78 12.01
CA VAL A 249 19.27 15.53 10.94
C VAL A 249 20.03 16.83 10.71
N ASN A 250 20.63 16.98 9.53
CA ASN A 250 21.43 18.15 9.18
C ASN A 250 20.53 19.34 8.81
N GLU A 251 21.05 20.53 9.09
CA GLU A 251 20.51 21.77 8.55
C GLU A 251 20.79 21.85 7.05
N GLN A 252 19.76 22.18 6.26
CA GLN A 252 19.85 22.30 4.82
C GLN A 252 18.95 23.43 4.32
N ASN A 253 19.43 24.19 3.33
CA ASN A 253 18.65 25.24 2.69
C ASN A 253 18.05 24.73 1.39
N TYR A 254 16.75 24.89 1.23
CA TYR A 254 15.99 24.43 0.07
C TYR A 254 15.51 25.58 -0.80
N ALA A 255 15.25 25.26 -2.07
CA ALA A 255 14.67 26.21 -3.00
C ALA A 255 13.15 26.31 -2.77
N ASN A 256 12.66 27.50 -2.42
CA ASN A 256 11.22 27.74 -2.32
C ASN A 256 10.59 27.96 -3.72
N LYS A 257 10.64 26.93 -4.57
CA LYS A 257 10.14 26.91 -5.96
C LYS A 257 10.12 25.48 -6.53
N ILE A 258 9.47 25.32 -7.68
CA ILE A 258 9.60 24.10 -8.52
C ILE A 258 11.05 23.94 -8.96
N THR A 259 11.60 22.73 -8.83
CA THR A 259 12.95 22.39 -9.28
C THR A 259 12.95 21.44 -10.47
N GLN A 260 11.88 20.67 -10.66
CA GLN A 260 11.78 19.68 -11.74
C GLN A 260 10.34 19.57 -12.29
N VAL A 261 10.22 19.26 -13.58
CA VAL A 261 8.96 18.90 -14.23
C VAL A 261 9.10 17.50 -14.82
N PHE A 262 8.20 16.61 -14.41
CA PHE A 262 8.22 15.19 -14.79
C PHE A 262 7.35 14.90 -16.00
N ASP A 263 6.22 15.60 -16.13
CA ASP A 263 5.31 15.42 -17.25
C ASP A 263 4.53 16.71 -17.52
N TYR A 264 4.15 16.92 -18.78
CA TYR A 264 3.34 18.04 -19.20
C TYR A 264 2.54 17.65 -20.44
N PHE A 265 1.22 17.85 -20.36
CA PHE A 265 0.32 17.56 -21.45
C PHE A 265 -0.80 18.61 -21.46
N PRO A 266 -0.69 19.66 -22.30
CA PRO A 266 -1.72 20.67 -22.39
C PRO A 266 -2.92 20.14 -23.18
N ALA A 267 -4.11 20.54 -22.78
CA ALA A 267 -5.31 20.38 -23.59
C ALA A 267 -5.35 21.46 -24.70
N PRO A 268 -6.30 21.35 -25.64
CA PRO A 268 -6.45 22.38 -26.65
C PRO A 268 -6.86 23.72 -26.03
N GLY A 269 -6.22 24.81 -26.47
CA GLY A 269 -6.44 26.14 -25.93
C GLY A 269 -5.71 27.26 -26.66
N GLN A 270 -6.09 28.51 -26.36
CA GLN A 270 -5.61 29.73 -26.99
C GLN A 270 -4.14 30.05 -26.69
N TYR A 271 -3.54 29.42 -25.69
CA TYR A 271 -2.12 29.52 -25.37
C TYR A 271 -1.33 28.24 -25.70
N THR A 272 -2.02 27.16 -26.07
CA THR A 272 -1.38 25.93 -26.54
C THR A 272 -0.50 26.25 -27.76
N ASN A 273 0.70 25.64 -27.77
CA ASN A 273 1.80 25.91 -28.71
C ASN A 273 2.45 27.31 -28.61
N LYS A 274 2.03 28.19 -27.70
CA LYS A 274 2.65 29.50 -27.43
C LYS A 274 3.31 29.58 -26.06
N MET A 275 2.76 28.91 -25.05
CA MET A 275 3.19 29.03 -23.67
C MET A 275 3.32 27.64 -23.01
N PRO A 276 4.42 26.91 -23.26
CA PRO A 276 5.61 27.33 -24.04
C PRO A 276 5.43 27.22 -25.57
N ALA A 277 6.33 27.86 -26.31
CA ALA A 277 6.31 27.84 -27.76
C ALA A 277 6.74 26.46 -28.31
N ALA A 278 5.85 25.86 -29.10
CA ALA A 278 6.09 24.58 -29.75
C ALA A 278 6.49 24.74 -31.23
N THR A 279 7.32 23.83 -31.72
CA THR A 279 7.74 23.69 -33.12
C THR A 279 7.38 22.30 -33.65
N ALA A 280 7.60 22.07 -34.94
CA ALA A 280 7.27 20.78 -35.56
C ALA A 280 8.19 19.63 -35.12
N GLU A 281 9.36 19.97 -34.57
CA GLU A 281 10.37 19.03 -34.08
C GLU A 281 10.16 18.62 -32.63
N ASP A 282 9.30 19.34 -31.90
CA ASP A 282 9.04 19.05 -30.50
C ASP A 282 8.26 17.73 -30.33
N ASN A 283 8.59 17.05 -29.24
CA ASN A 283 7.90 15.90 -28.66
C ASN A 283 7.67 16.16 -27.15
N ASP A 284 7.07 15.18 -26.48
CA ASP A 284 6.74 15.26 -25.04
C ASP A 284 7.94 15.66 -24.17
N GLU A 285 9.10 15.06 -24.38
CA GLU A 285 10.31 15.34 -23.59
C GLU A 285 10.80 16.78 -23.82
N THR A 286 10.91 17.21 -25.08
CA THR A 286 11.41 18.55 -25.41
C THR A 286 10.46 19.67 -24.95
N ILE A 287 9.14 19.43 -24.94
CA ILE A 287 8.19 20.40 -24.39
C ILE A 287 8.29 20.41 -22.86
N ARG A 288 8.39 19.24 -22.21
CA ARG A 288 8.61 19.15 -20.77
C ARG A 288 9.86 19.92 -20.34
N GLU A 289 10.98 19.81 -21.07
CA GLU A 289 12.20 20.62 -20.83
C GLU A 289 11.93 22.14 -20.93
N LYS A 290 11.14 22.57 -21.91
CA LYS A 290 10.75 23.99 -22.05
C LYS A 290 9.86 24.46 -20.90
N VAL A 291 8.95 23.61 -20.42
CA VAL A 291 8.09 23.88 -19.26
C VAL A 291 8.92 23.96 -17.99
N GLU A 292 9.84 23.03 -17.76
CA GLU A 292 10.77 23.07 -16.63
C GLU A 292 11.59 24.36 -16.66
N THR A 293 12.15 24.71 -17.82
CA THR A 293 12.89 25.96 -18.00
C THR A 293 12.00 27.18 -17.70
N ALA A 294 10.73 27.17 -18.11
CA ALA A 294 9.82 28.27 -17.83
C ALA A 294 9.56 28.41 -16.31
N LEU A 295 9.11 27.33 -15.66
CA LEU A 295 8.71 27.34 -14.26
C LEU A 295 9.88 27.59 -13.30
N THR A 296 11.06 27.03 -13.57
CA THR A 296 12.27 27.27 -12.76
C THR A 296 12.81 28.69 -12.89
N ASN A 297 12.37 29.44 -13.90
CA ASN A 297 12.68 30.86 -14.15
C ASN A 297 11.47 31.79 -13.93
N ASN A 298 10.45 31.35 -13.18
CA ASN A 298 9.25 32.11 -12.84
C ASN A 298 8.50 32.64 -14.09
N ARG A 299 8.44 31.84 -15.15
CA ARG A 299 7.65 32.12 -16.36
C ARG A 299 6.45 31.21 -16.41
N MET A 300 5.33 31.80 -16.83
CA MET A 300 4.04 31.12 -16.89
C MET A 300 3.96 30.11 -18.03
N ILE A 301 3.23 29.03 -17.79
CA ILE A 301 2.77 28.03 -18.76
C ILE A 301 1.24 27.99 -18.73
N SER A 302 0.59 27.53 -19.81
CA SER A 302 -0.86 27.28 -19.83
C SER A 302 -1.14 25.81 -19.99
N LEU A 303 -2.09 25.30 -19.22
CA LEU A 303 -2.55 23.92 -19.30
C LEU A 303 -3.60 23.73 -20.42
N GLY A 304 -4.12 24.83 -21.00
CA GLY A 304 -5.24 24.80 -21.93
C GLY A 304 -6.55 24.43 -21.23
N GLY A 305 -7.54 23.97 -22.01
CA GLY A 305 -8.86 23.59 -21.48
C GLY A 305 -8.84 22.37 -20.54
N TYR A 306 -10.02 21.86 -20.20
CA TYR A 306 -10.16 20.76 -19.23
C TYR A 306 -9.18 19.60 -19.47
N GLY A 307 -8.55 19.17 -18.38
CA GLY A 307 -7.74 17.96 -18.31
C GLY A 307 -6.27 18.14 -18.66
N GLY A 308 -5.91 19.25 -19.33
CA GLY A 308 -4.49 19.56 -19.55
C GLY A 308 -3.77 19.75 -18.23
N TYR A 309 -2.52 19.27 -18.13
CA TYR A 309 -1.84 19.11 -16.85
C TYR A 309 -0.33 19.31 -16.88
N VAL A 310 0.25 19.50 -15.69
CA VAL A 310 1.69 19.46 -15.39
C VAL A 310 1.95 18.64 -14.12
N VAL A 311 3.04 17.90 -14.10
CA VAL A 311 3.55 17.15 -12.93
C VAL A 311 4.91 17.73 -12.53
N MET A 312 5.03 18.16 -11.28
CA MET A 312 6.15 18.94 -10.76
C MET A 312 6.72 18.29 -9.50
N GLY A 313 7.98 18.56 -9.18
CA GLY A 313 8.59 18.22 -7.91
C GLY A 313 9.60 19.27 -7.42
N PHE A 314 10.16 18.98 -6.25
CA PHE A 314 10.92 19.92 -5.42
C PHE A 314 12.26 19.30 -4.97
N ASP A 315 13.15 20.11 -4.39
CA ASP A 315 14.42 19.62 -3.83
C ASP A 315 14.31 19.12 -2.37
N HIS A 316 13.09 19.08 -1.85
CA HIS A 316 12.72 18.61 -0.51
C HIS A 316 11.28 18.11 -0.49
N THR A 317 10.95 17.37 0.57
CA THR A 317 9.56 17.01 0.89
C THR A 317 8.85 18.23 1.47
N ILE A 318 7.70 18.57 0.89
CA ILE A 318 6.78 19.58 1.44
C ILE A 318 6.07 18.93 2.62
N ILE A 319 6.37 19.38 3.84
CA ILE A 319 5.84 18.76 5.06
C ILE A 319 4.40 19.20 5.28
N ASN A 320 3.53 18.27 5.65
CA ASN A 320 2.19 18.56 6.10
C ASN A 320 2.23 19.07 7.55
N LYS A 321 1.77 20.30 7.78
CA LYS A 321 1.65 20.92 9.10
C LYS A 321 0.21 21.33 9.37
N GLU A 322 -0.04 21.83 10.58
CA GLU A 322 -1.34 22.43 10.87
C GLU A 322 -1.55 23.69 10.02
N GLY A 323 -2.54 23.66 9.14
CA GLY A 323 -2.92 24.76 8.25
C GLY A 323 -2.48 24.54 6.81
N ASN A 324 -2.35 25.63 6.05
CA ASN A 324 -1.95 25.53 4.65
C ASN A 324 -0.44 25.29 4.53
N ASP A 325 -0.05 24.40 3.62
CA ASP A 325 1.33 23.95 3.44
C ASP A 325 2.00 24.57 2.22
N PHE A 326 1.25 24.81 1.15
CA PHE A 326 1.82 25.34 -0.09
C PHE A 326 0.86 26.19 -0.90
N VAL A 327 1.40 26.89 -1.89
CA VAL A 327 0.62 27.55 -2.95
C VAL A 327 1.25 27.30 -4.30
N VAL A 328 0.43 26.85 -5.26
CA VAL A 328 0.81 26.84 -6.67
C VAL A 328 0.43 28.20 -7.26
N LEU A 329 1.40 28.88 -7.87
CA LEU A 329 1.23 30.27 -8.30
C LEU A 329 0.57 30.31 -9.67
N GLY A 330 -0.50 31.10 -9.81
CA GLY A 330 -1.23 31.34 -11.06
C GLY A 330 -1.30 32.82 -11.43
N ASN A 331 -2.29 33.18 -12.25
CA ASN A 331 -2.58 34.53 -12.72
C ASN A 331 -4.02 34.99 -12.40
N ALA A 332 -4.76 34.24 -11.57
CA ALA A 332 -6.13 34.52 -11.17
C ALA A 332 -6.43 36.00 -10.93
N LEU A 333 -7.49 36.48 -11.57
CA LEU A 333 -8.01 37.83 -11.43
C LEU A 333 -9.24 37.84 -10.52
N PRO A 334 -9.56 38.96 -9.83
CA PRO A 334 -10.69 39.03 -8.89
C PRO A 334 -12.05 38.62 -9.46
N THR A 335 -12.26 38.76 -10.77
CA THR A 335 -13.50 38.39 -11.46
C THR A 335 -13.30 37.30 -12.50
N TRP A 336 -12.11 36.72 -12.59
CA TRP A 336 -11.76 35.69 -13.56
C TRP A 336 -10.74 34.72 -12.96
N ALA A 337 -11.26 33.66 -12.37
CA ALA A 337 -10.52 32.50 -11.90
C ALA A 337 -10.45 31.42 -12.99
N GLU A 338 -9.37 30.66 -13.05
CA GLU A 338 -9.20 29.55 -14.00
C GLU A 338 -8.76 28.29 -13.24
N PRO A 339 -9.64 27.76 -12.36
CA PRO A 339 -9.27 26.86 -11.28
C PRO A 339 -8.66 25.55 -11.78
N GLY A 340 -7.45 25.27 -11.30
CA GLY A 340 -6.77 23.99 -11.45
C GLY A 340 -7.02 23.07 -10.26
N MET A 341 -7.32 21.82 -10.55
CA MET A 341 -7.39 20.76 -9.55
C MET A 341 -5.98 20.34 -9.16
N VAL A 342 -5.76 20.06 -7.89
CA VAL A 342 -4.47 19.66 -7.34
C VAL A 342 -4.52 18.19 -6.94
N MET A 343 -3.53 17.43 -7.38
CA MET A 343 -3.22 16.11 -6.85
C MET A 343 -1.80 16.12 -6.29
N VAL A 344 -1.58 15.31 -5.25
CA VAL A 344 -0.31 15.23 -4.53
C VAL A 344 0.14 13.78 -4.39
N SER A 345 1.44 13.56 -4.31
CA SER A 345 2.05 12.24 -4.11
C SER A 345 3.39 12.40 -3.40
N TYR A 346 3.84 11.35 -2.73
CA TYR A 346 5.15 11.27 -2.10
C TYR A 346 5.89 10.04 -2.65
N ASP A 347 7.21 10.12 -2.68
CA ASP A 347 8.11 9.06 -3.19
C ASP A 347 8.20 7.91 -2.19
N ALA A 348 7.12 7.14 -2.05
CA ALA A 348 7.03 6.03 -1.11
C ALA A 348 8.14 5.01 -1.37
N ASN A 349 8.47 4.75 -2.63
CA ASN A 349 9.42 3.71 -3.02
C ASN A 349 10.89 4.21 -3.09
N GLY A 350 11.13 5.52 -3.02
CA GLY A 350 12.47 6.11 -2.96
C GLY A 350 13.21 6.17 -4.31
N ASN A 351 12.49 6.14 -5.43
CA ASN A 351 13.08 6.15 -6.77
C ASN A 351 13.19 7.55 -7.40
N GLY A 352 12.69 8.59 -6.72
CA GLY A 352 12.67 9.97 -7.18
C GLY A 352 11.72 10.24 -8.35
N LYS A 353 10.66 9.44 -8.52
CA LYS A 353 9.69 9.56 -9.61
C LYS A 353 8.26 9.62 -9.07
N PRO A 354 7.36 10.30 -9.79
CA PRO A 354 5.95 10.39 -9.42
C PRO A 354 5.15 9.16 -9.87
N ASP A 355 5.59 7.97 -9.48
CA ASP A 355 4.98 6.67 -9.84
C ASP A 355 4.36 5.91 -8.66
N ASP A 356 4.31 6.54 -7.49
CA ASP A 356 3.56 6.08 -6.32
C ASP A 356 2.09 6.55 -6.35
N GLU A 357 1.34 6.24 -5.29
CA GLU A 357 -0.08 6.58 -5.18
C GLU A 357 -0.31 8.10 -5.20
N TRP A 358 -1.40 8.51 -5.85
CA TRP A 358 -1.78 9.91 -6.02
C TRP A 358 -3.09 10.19 -5.28
N TYR A 359 -3.10 11.30 -4.54
CA TYR A 359 -4.22 11.75 -3.73
C TYR A 359 -4.76 13.07 -4.29
N GLU A 360 -6.07 13.21 -4.45
CA GLU A 360 -6.69 14.48 -4.87
C GLU A 360 -6.86 15.40 -3.66
N ILE A 361 -6.64 16.71 -3.83
CA ILE A 361 -6.96 17.70 -2.80
C ILE A 361 -8.45 18.01 -2.87
N GLN A 362 -9.14 17.77 -1.76
CA GLN A 362 -10.57 18.03 -1.61
C GLN A 362 -10.86 19.53 -1.48
N GLY A 363 -11.16 20.18 -2.60
CA GLY A 363 -11.62 21.57 -2.60
C GLY A 363 -13.10 21.74 -2.27
N SER A 364 -13.52 23.01 -2.13
CA SER A 364 -14.88 23.44 -1.77
C SER A 364 -16.03 22.89 -2.63
N GLU A 365 -15.76 22.50 -3.88
CA GLU A 365 -16.77 21.92 -4.78
C GLU A 365 -16.81 20.40 -4.75
N HIS A 366 -15.82 19.73 -4.15
CA HIS A 366 -15.59 18.29 -4.32
C HIS A 366 -16.82 17.44 -3.97
N LEU A 367 -17.55 17.76 -2.90
CA LEU A 367 -18.74 17.00 -2.45
C LEU A 367 -20.07 17.47 -3.07
N LYS A 368 -20.06 18.42 -4.01
CA LYS A 368 -21.30 18.93 -4.61
C LYS A 368 -21.81 17.98 -5.69
N GLU A 369 -23.13 17.84 -5.80
CA GLU A 369 -23.77 17.05 -6.86
C GLU A 369 -23.41 17.50 -8.30
N THR A 370 -22.94 18.73 -8.45
CA THR A 370 -22.48 19.28 -9.73
C THR A 370 -21.06 18.88 -10.11
N THR A 371 -20.34 18.22 -9.21
CA THR A 371 -18.99 17.71 -9.44
C THR A 371 -19.06 16.29 -9.98
N ILE A 372 -18.32 16.03 -11.06
CA ILE A 372 -18.31 14.72 -11.73
C ILE A 372 -16.92 14.13 -11.55
N HIS A 373 -16.79 13.16 -10.66
CA HIS A 373 -15.57 12.36 -10.52
C HIS A 373 -15.43 11.38 -11.68
N ASN A 374 -14.20 10.97 -11.98
CA ASN A 374 -13.90 10.05 -13.10
C ASN A 374 -14.44 10.54 -14.46
N TYR A 375 -14.54 11.85 -14.64
CA TYR A 375 -14.95 12.46 -15.89
C TYR A 375 -13.84 12.32 -16.94
N GLU A 376 -14.23 11.89 -18.14
CA GLU A 376 -13.33 11.68 -19.26
C GLU A 376 -13.79 12.51 -20.46
N ILE A 377 -12.86 13.26 -21.08
CA ILE A 377 -13.10 14.01 -22.31
C ILE A 377 -12.08 13.63 -23.36
N THR A 378 -12.53 13.49 -24.60
CA THR A 378 -11.67 13.28 -25.77
C THR A 378 -11.77 14.48 -26.70
N TYR A 379 -10.63 15.10 -27.02
CA TYR A 379 -10.51 16.14 -28.04
C TYR A 379 -10.00 15.53 -29.35
N TYR A 380 -10.43 16.09 -30.47
CA TYR A 380 -10.07 15.62 -31.81
C TYR A 380 -9.32 16.69 -32.58
N ARG A 381 -8.17 16.31 -33.16
CA ARG A 381 -7.37 17.16 -34.04
C ARG A 381 -8.22 17.62 -35.22
N PRO A 382 -8.20 18.92 -35.56
CA PRO A 382 -8.92 19.42 -36.72
C PRO A 382 -8.25 18.93 -38.01
N GLU A 383 -9.04 18.56 -39.01
CA GLU A 383 -8.51 18.13 -40.33
C GLU A 383 -7.76 19.28 -41.03
N THR A 384 -8.24 20.50 -40.86
CA THR A 384 -7.64 21.73 -41.40
C THR A 384 -7.78 22.88 -40.40
N GLU A 385 -6.83 23.80 -40.43
CA GLU A 385 -6.94 25.05 -39.69
C GLU A 385 -8.02 25.94 -40.33
N PRO A 386 -8.92 26.55 -39.54
CA PRO A 386 -9.96 27.41 -40.09
C PRO A 386 -9.35 28.67 -40.71
N GLU A 387 -9.86 29.07 -41.89
CA GLU A 387 -9.50 30.36 -42.51
C GLU A 387 -10.04 31.54 -41.69
N ASN A 388 -11.17 31.34 -41.00
CA ASN A 388 -11.76 32.34 -40.14
C ASN A 388 -10.95 32.45 -38.83
N ALA A 389 -10.53 33.67 -38.52
CA ALA A 389 -9.83 33.97 -37.27
C ALA A 389 -10.74 33.77 -36.04
N SER A 390 -12.05 33.72 -36.19
CA SER A 390 -13.01 33.41 -35.11
C SER A 390 -13.89 32.24 -35.52
N GLU A 391 -13.57 31.05 -35.02
CA GLU A 391 -14.25 29.80 -35.38
C GLU A 391 -14.88 29.16 -34.13
N PRO A 392 -16.21 29.31 -33.93
CA PRO A 392 -16.89 28.71 -32.79
C PRO A 392 -16.75 27.19 -32.70
N ASN A 393 -16.66 26.50 -33.85
CA ASN A 393 -16.68 25.05 -33.96
C ASN A 393 -15.31 24.47 -34.34
N TYR A 394 -14.26 24.88 -33.61
CA TYR A 394 -12.88 24.58 -34.02
C TYR A 394 -12.39 23.20 -33.56
N ILE A 395 -12.12 23.00 -32.26
CA ILE A 395 -11.64 21.71 -31.74
C ILE A 395 -12.80 20.92 -31.18
N ARG A 396 -13.25 19.88 -31.90
CA ARG A 396 -14.36 19.03 -31.44
C ARG A 396 -13.95 18.21 -30.21
N TRP A 397 -14.88 18.00 -29.29
CA TRP A 397 -14.72 17.06 -28.18
C TRP A 397 -15.99 16.24 -27.92
N THR A 398 -15.81 15.11 -27.24
CA THR A 398 -16.88 14.24 -26.69
C THR A 398 -16.48 13.80 -25.29
N ASP A 399 -17.44 13.53 -24.42
CA ASP A 399 -17.17 13.05 -23.06
C ASP A 399 -17.87 11.73 -22.72
N ASN A 400 -17.52 11.19 -21.55
CA ASN A 400 -18.14 9.97 -21.01
C ASN A 400 -19.54 10.19 -20.40
N GLN A 401 -20.07 11.41 -20.45
CA GLN A 401 -21.46 11.75 -20.10
C GLN A 401 -22.37 11.70 -21.33
N GLY A 402 -21.80 11.50 -22.53
CA GLY A 402 -22.53 11.45 -23.80
C GLY A 402 -22.69 12.82 -24.46
N GLU A 403 -22.04 13.85 -23.92
CA GLU A 403 -22.10 15.21 -24.45
C GLU A 403 -20.98 15.45 -25.48
N THR A 404 -21.21 16.44 -26.33
CA THR A 404 -20.26 16.86 -27.37
C THR A 404 -20.21 18.37 -27.47
N GLY A 405 -19.10 18.90 -27.96
CA GLY A 405 -19.01 20.33 -28.23
C GLY A 405 -17.68 20.71 -28.88
N TYR A 406 -17.33 21.99 -28.75
CA TYR A 406 -16.14 22.55 -29.36
C TYR A 406 -15.36 23.45 -28.39
N VAL A 407 -14.04 23.51 -28.55
CA VAL A 407 -13.23 24.64 -28.09
C VAL A 407 -13.17 25.64 -29.24
N SER A 408 -13.70 26.84 -29.03
CA SER A 408 -13.78 27.89 -30.03
C SER A 408 -12.45 28.62 -30.21
N LYS A 409 -12.15 29.02 -31.45
CA LYS A 409 -11.02 29.89 -31.80
C LYS A 409 -11.43 31.35 -31.72
N ASN A 410 -10.65 32.20 -31.05
CA ASN A 410 -10.87 33.64 -31.03
C ASN A 410 -9.90 34.38 -31.98
N SER A 411 -10.25 35.63 -32.33
CA SER A 411 -9.49 36.44 -33.30
C SER A 411 -8.10 36.87 -32.84
N PHE A 412 -7.80 36.78 -31.55
CA PHE A 412 -6.53 37.25 -30.96
C PHE A 412 -5.44 36.17 -31.03
N HIS A 413 -5.82 34.89 -31.05
CA HIS A 413 -4.90 33.75 -31.03
C HIS A 413 -5.01 32.94 -32.33
N ARG A 414 -4.05 33.14 -33.24
CA ARG A 414 -4.08 32.58 -34.61
C ARG A 414 -3.40 31.22 -34.77
N GLN A 415 -2.52 30.83 -33.85
CA GLN A 415 -1.85 29.54 -33.92
C GLN A 415 -2.86 28.38 -33.78
N THR A 416 -2.43 27.16 -34.09
CA THR A 416 -3.27 25.99 -33.82
C THR A 416 -3.47 25.80 -32.32
N TYR A 417 -4.69 25.51 -31.89
CA TYR A 417 -4.97 25.29 -30.46
C TYR A 417 -4.70 23.85 -30.06
N TYR A 418 -4.62 22.93 -31.01
CA TYR A 418 -4.34 21.53 -30.73
C TYR A 418 -2.83 21.32 -30.52
N PRO A 419 -2.38 20.58 -29.49
CA PRO A 419 -0.95 20.29 -29.29
C PRO A 419 -0.35 19.59 -30.51
N THR A 420 0.61 20.21 -31.19
CA THR A 420 1.05 19.76 -32.53
C THR A 420 1.74 18.39 -32.52
N TRP A 421 2.39 18.06 -31.40
CA TRP A 421 3.19 16.85 -31.21
C TRP A 421 2.40 15.62 -30.71
N LYS A 422 1.08 15.75 -30.51
CA LYS A 422 0.22 14.66 -29.98
C LYS A 422 -0.49 13.88 -31.08
N ALA A 423 -1.16 12.78 -30.75
CA ALA A 423 -1.95 12.01 -31.71
C ALA A 423 -3.20 12.76 -32.22
N ASP A 424 -3.92 12.17 -33.17
CA ASP A 424 -5.13 12.76 -33.78
C ASP A 424 -6.31 12.90 -32.81
N SER A 425 -6.27 12.19 -31.68
CA SER A 425 -7.15 12.41 -30.55
C SER A 425 -6.39 12.32 -29.24
N ILE A 426 -6.82 13.09 -28.25
CA ILE A 426 -6.26 13.09 -26.89
C ILE A 426 -7.38 12.98 -25.88
N THR A 427 -7.21 12.12 -24.87
CA THR A 427 -8.20 11.87 -23.83
C THR A 427 -7.61 12.22 -22.47
N PHE A 428 -8.37 12.96 -21.67
CA PHE A 428 -8.02 13.30 -20.30
C PHE A 428 -9.06 12.75 -19.34
N LYS A 429 -8.61 12.44 -18.13
CA LYS A 429 -9.44 11.94 -17.03
C LYS A 429 -9.15 12.73 -15.76
N GLY A 430 -10.19 13.02 -15.00
CA GLY A 430 -10.09 13.67 -13.70
C GLY A 430 -11.46 13.97 -13.11
N THR A 431 -11.48 14.85 -12.12
CA THR A 431 -12.68 15.44 -11.52
C THR A 431 -13.05 16.71 -12.30
N PHE A 432 -14.30 16.77 -12.75
CA PHE A 432 -14.86 17.90 -13.46
C PHE A 432 -15.69 18.78 -12.51
N LEU A 433 -15.34 20.06 -12.45
CA LEU A 433 -16.06 21.09 -11.72
C LEU A 433 -16.97 21.89 -12.65
N LYS A 434 -18.20 22.14 -12.22
CA LYS A 434 -19.12 23.01 -12.94
C LYS A 434 -18.63 24.46 -12.90
N SER A 435 -18.27 24.99 -14.07
CA SER A 435 -17.79 26.37 -14.23
C SER A 435 -18.77 27.44 -13.75
N ASN A 436 -18.24 28.51 -13.16
CA ASN A 436 -18.96 29.71 -12.75
C ASN A 436 -19.02 30.80 -13.84
N VAL A 437 -18.57 30.51 -15.06
CA VAL A 437 -18.56 31.51 -16.15
C VAL A 437 -19.97 32.02 -16.41
N THR A 438 -20.12 33.34 -16.39
CA THR A 438 -21.38 34.02 -16.66
C THR A 438 -21.15 35.28 -17.49
N ASP A 439 -22.07 35.55 -18.42
CA ASP A 439 -22.13 36.82 -19.15
C ASP A 439 -22.98 37.81 -18.37
N LEU A 440 -22.30 38.71 -17.65
CA LEU A 440 -22.93 39.77 -16.86
C LEU A 440 -23.69 40.78 -17.71
N SER A 441 -23.38 40.88 -19.01
CA SER A 441 -24.07 41.78 -19.93
C SER A 441 -25.30 41.16 -20.60
N GLY A 442 -25.36 39.83 -20.68
CA GLY A 442 -26.32 39.09 -21.51
C GLY A 442 -26.18 39.36 -23.02
N GLN A 443 -25.10 39.99 -23.46
CA GLN A 443 -24.81 40.39 -24.86
C GLN A 443 -23.42 39.95 -25.33
N GLY A 444 -22.70 39.16 -24.53
CA GLY A 444 -21.37 38.63 -24.81
C GLY A 444 -20.22 39.63 -24.61
N THR A 445 -20.45 40.75 -23.92
CA THR A 445 -19.49 41.86 -23.81
C THR A 445 -18.79 41.94 -22.46
N ASN A 446 -19.33 41.33 -21.41
CA ASN A 446 -18.76 41.36 -20.06
C ASN A 446 -18.95 40.00 -19.39
N TRP A 447 -17.84 39.32 -19.13
CA TRP A 447 -17.83 37.97 -18.58
C TRP A 447 -17.15 37.96 -17.21
N ALA A 448 -17.63 37.09 -16.33
CA ALA A 448 -16.99 36.80 -15.06
C ALA A 448 -16.89 35.29 -14.86
N ASN A 449 -15.83 34.86 -14.20
CA ASN A 449 -15.68 33.50 -13.66
C ASN A 449 -15.27 33.62 -12.19
N PRO A 450 -16.24 33.79 -11.26
CA PRO A 450 -15.95 33.85 -9.84
C PRO A 450 -15.20 32.62 -9.34
N ALA A 451 -14.22 32.85 -8.46
CA ALA A 451 -13.45 31.81 -7.78
C ALA A 451 -14.34 30.90 -6.92
N TYR A 452 -13.94 29.64 -6.79
CA TYR A 452 -14.47 28.74 -5.75
C TYR A 452 -13.87 29.09 -4.39
N ASP A 453 -14.41 28.57 -3.29
CA ASP A 453 -14.04 29.04 -1.95
C ASP A 453 -12.60 28.68 -1.54
N TYR A 454 -12.14 27.44 -1.78
CA TYR A 454 -10.78 26.96 -1.47
C TYR A 454 -10.43 25.65 -2.20
N GLY A 455 -9.14 25.26 -2.17
CA GLY A 455 -8.63 23.95 -2.61
C GLY A 455 -8.24 23.84 -4.09
N TYR A 456 -8.10 24.98 -4.77
CA TYR A 456 -7.79 25.04 -6.20
C TYR A 456 -6.69 26.06 -6.48
N THR A 457 -5.80 25.75 -7.41
CA THR A 457 -4.81 26.69 -7.92
C THR A 457 -5.42 27.59 -9.00
N ASP A 458 -4.78 28.73 -9.25
CA ASP A 458 -5.25 29.72 -10.23
C ASP A 458 -6.71 30.14 -10.04
N ASN A 459 -7.12 30.14 -8.76
CA ASN A 459 -8.48 30.37 -8.31
C ASN A 459 -8.59 31.70 -7.55
N TRP A 460 -7.70 31.89 -6.57
CA TRP A 460 -7.49 33.17 -5.88
C TRP A 460 -6.10 33.72 -6.17
N GLY A 461 -5.90 35.02 -5.94
CA GLY A 461 -4.59 35.64 -6.09
C GLY A 461 -3.55 34.99 -5.18
N ASN A 462 -2.30 34.94 -5.63
CA ASN A 462 -1.21 34.17 -5.02
C ASN A 462 -0.90 34.45 -3.53
N ASN A 463 -1.39 35.57 -2.96
CA ASN A 463 -1.21 35.95 -1.55
C ASN A 463 -2.50 35.82 -0.72
N ASP A 464 -3.58 35.33 -1.31
CA ASP A 464 -4.84 35.06 -0.63
C ASP A 464 -4.80 33.66 -0.03
N GLU A 465 -5.07 33.54 1.27
CA GLU A 465 -5.06 32.25 2.00
C GLU A 465 -6.00 31.22 1.37
N ARG A 466 -7.06 31.66 0.69
CA ARG A 466 -8.00 30.77 -0.01
C ARG A 466 -7.43 30.12 -1.27
N GLY A 467 -6.32 30.66 -1.80
CA GLY A 467 -5.57 30.08 -2.91
C GLY A 467 -4.45 29.13 -2.46
N GLN A 468 -4.20 29.04 -1.15
CA GLN A 468 -3.25 28.10 -0.58
C GLN A 468 -3.90 26.72 -0.40
N ILE A 469 -3.06 25.70 -0.28
CA ILE A 469 -3.44 24.30 -0.20
C ILE A 469 -2.92 23.72 1.11
N ASP A 470 -3.81 23.01 1.81
CA ASP A 470 -3.53 22.18 2.98
C ASP A 470 -3.54 20.71 2.53
N ILE A 471 -2.44 20.00 2.78
CA ILE A 471 -2.21 18.60 2.41
C ILE A 471 -3.18 17.70 3.18
N SER A 472 -3.67 18.12 4.34
CA SER A 472 -4.68 17.38 5.12
C SER A 472 -6.04 17.31 4.42
N TRP A 473 -6.24 18.03 3.31
CA TRP A 473 -7.41 17.86 2.44
C TRP A 473 -7.25 16.71 1.43
N ALA A 474 -6.15 15.97 1.46
CA ALA A 474 -5.92 14.85 0.55
C ALA A 474 -6.95 13.72 0.76
N VAL A 475 -7.48 13.22 -0.35
CA VAL A 475 -8.36 12.03 -0.39
C VAL A 475 -7.79 10.98 -1.34
N ASP A 476 -8.02 9.71 -1.01
CA ASP A 476 -7.66 8.58 -1.86
C ASP A 476 -8.61 8.45 -3.08
N LYS A 477 -8.37 7.41 -3.88
CA LYS A 477 -9.18 7.09 -5.07
C LYS A 477 -10.65 6.78 -4.77
N ASP A 478 -10.97 6.41 -3.53
CA ASP A 478 -12.31 6.08 -3.07
C ASP A 478 -13.00 7.31 -2.42
N GLY A 479 -12.27 8.42 -2.27
CA GLY A 479 -12.74 9.67 -1.70
C GLY A 479 -12.61 9.73 -0.17
N GLU A 480 -11.89 8.79 0.44
CA GLU A 480 -11.66 8.76 1.87
C GLU A 480 -10.46 9.65 2.23
N SER A 481 -10.58 10.40 3.32
CA SER A 481 -9.50 11.28 3.79
C SER A 481 -8.27 10.47 4.19
N VAL A 482 -7.10 10.95 3.78
CA VAL A 482 -5.80 10.36 4.14
C VAL A 482 -4.95 11.36 4.91
N THR A 483 -4.14 10.86 5.83
CA THR A 483 -3.12 11.66 6.52
C THR A 483 -1.78 11.38 5.87
N LEU A 484 -1.19 12.41 5.28
CA LEU A 484 0.14 12.37 4.68
C LEU A 484 1.10 13.16 5.57
N GLU A 485 2.30 12.65 5.82
CA GLU A 485 3.35 13.38 6.55
C GLU A 485 3.99 14.49 5.69
N GLY A 486 3.93 14.33 4.37
CA GLY A 486 4.46 15.27 3.39
C GLY A 486 4.33 14.74 1.97
N ILE A 487 4.71 15.56 0.99
CA ILE A 487 4.60 15.28 -0.44
C ILE A 487 5.88 15.67 -1.17
N ASP A 488 6.21 14.97 -2.26
CA ASP A 488 7.37 15.28 -3.11
C ASP A 488 6.93 15.74 -4.51
N PHE A 489 5.71 15.39 -4.90
CA PHE A 489 5.17 15.64 -6.23
C PHE A 489 3.80 16.29 -6.17
N VAL A 490 3.59 17.24 -7.09
CA VAL A 490 2.31 17.91 -7.30
C VAL A 490 1.94 17.81 -8.77
N LYS A 491 0.71 17.36 -9.04
CA LYS A 491 0.08 17.42 -10.35
C LYS A 491 -1.04 18.45 -10.31
N VAL A 492 -1.07 19.32 -11.31
CA VAL A 492 -2.18 20.25 -11.52
C VAL A 492 -2.80 20.01 -12.87
N TYR A 493 -4.13 20.02 -12.94
CA TYR A 493 -4.87 20.00 -14.21
C TYR A 493 -6.04 20.97 -14.25
N THR A 494 -6.38 21.50 -15.42
CA THR A 494 -7.55 22.38 -15.59
C THR A 494 -8.84 21.64 -15.23
N ALA A 495 -9.56 22.10 -14.20
CA ALA A 495 -10.63 21.35 -13.55
C ALA A 495 -12.03 21.57 -14.15
N ASN A 496 -12.20 22.57 -15.00
CA ASN A 496 -13.49 22.89 -15.60
C ASN A 496 -13.39 23.12 -17.11
N ARG A 497 -14.54 23.30 -17.76
CA ARG A 497 -14.66 23.65 -19.17
C ARG A 497 -15.74 24.70 -19.33
N ASN A 498 -15.39 25.87 -19.87
CA ASN A 498 -16.34 26.84 -20.38
C ASN A 498 -15.65 27.86 -21.30
N GLN A 499 -16.42 28.79 -21.89
CA GLN A 499 -15.95 29.83 -22.80
C GLN A 499 -16.44 31.22 -22.33
N GLY A 500 -15.52 32.17 -22.16
CA GLY A 500 -15.77 33.57 -21.82
C GLY A 500 -15.94 34.49 -23.03
N GLY A 501 -16.60 34.00 -24.10
CA GLY A 501 -16.72 34.75 -25.36
C GLY A 501 -15.37 35.13 -25.95
N TRP A 502 -15.07 36.43 -26.02
CA TRP A 502 -13.82 36.93 -26.60
C TRP A 502 -12.58 36.65 -25.73
N LEU A 503 -12.75 36.31 -24.45
CA LEU A 503 -11.68 35.91 -23.54
C LEU A 503 -11.13 34.50 -23.85
N GLY A 504 -11.88 33.69 -24.59
CA GLY A 504 -11.51 32.31 -24.91
C GLY A 504 -12.02 31.29 -23.89
N GLU A 505 -11.42 30.10 -23.94
CA GLU A 505 -11.68 29.02 -22.99
C GLU A 505 -11.14 29.34 -21.60
N VAL A 506 -11.73 28.73 -20.57
CA VAL A 506 -11.09 28.69 -19.25
C VAL A 506 -9.88 27.77 -19.33
N SER A 507 -8.70 28.30 -18.98
CA SER A 507 -7.42 27.60 -18.99
C SER A 507 -6.61 27.92 -17.75
N THR A 508 -6.29 26.90 -16.96
CA THR A 508 -5.41 27.09 -15.80
C THR A 508 -4.00 27.46 -16.27
N GLU A 509 -3.44 28.50 -15.67
CA GLU A 509 -2.03 28.88 -15.82
C GLU A 509 -1.21 28.65 -14.56
N ILE A 510 0.04 28.24 -14.76
CA ILE A 510 0.98 27.98 -13.67
C ILE A 510 2.25 28.79 -13.90
N SER A 511 2.69 29.49 -12.87
CA SER A 511 3.83 30.42 -12.91
C SER A 511 4.92 30.10 -11.89
N GLY A 512 4.65 29.23 -10.91
CA GLY A 512 5.59 28.86 -9.87
C GLY A 512 4.94 28.12 -8.72
N PHE A 513 5.66 28.02 -7.60
CA PHE A 513 5.23 27.35 -6.38
C PHE A 513 5.88 28.01 -5.17
N ARG A 514 5.22 27.97 -4.01
CA ARG A 514 5.85 28.24 -2.72
C ARG A 514 5.46 27.17 -1.70
N ASP A 515 6.47 26.63 -1.03
CA ASP A 515 6.33 25.94 0.25
C ASP A 515 6.19 27.00 1.36
N LEU A 516 5.08 26.96 2.08
CA LEU A 516 4.81 27.86 3.21
C LEU A 516 5.60 27.46 4.46
N ASN A 517 6.16 26.25 4.50
CA ASN A 517 7.07 25.82 5.57
C ASN A 517 8.41 26.55 5.58
N LEU A 518 8.77 27.18 4.46
CA LEU A 518 10.04 27.89 4.27
C LEU A 518 9.91 29.42 4.43
N GLU A 519 8.73 29.93 4.79
CA GLU A 519 8.46 31.37 4.93
C GLU A 519 8.73 31.95 6.33
#